data_AF-A0A6I1J7Z7-F1
#
_entry.id   AF-A0A6I1J7Z7-F1
#
_cell.length_a   1.000
_cell.length_b   1.000
_cell.length_c   1.000
_cell.angle_alpha   90.00
_cell.angle_beta   90.00
_cell.angle_gamma   90.00
#
_symmetry.space_group_name_H-M   'P 1'
#
loop_
_entity.id
_entity.type
_entity.pdbx_description
1 polymer ?
#
loop_
_entity_poly.entity_id
_entity_poly.type
_entity_poly.pdbx_seq_one_letter_code
_entity_poly.pdbx_strand_id
1 'polypeptide(L)'
;MSDPLNDADHAFDPVNRSQAAEMDEDAGTSSPENPTIGDIIAARYHRRDLMKGLLGVGAITAALGPATLATRTAAAQTAGTGNTTPSFGFRELSSAPTDRAEVAEGYSAEVLIRWGDPVLAEAPSFAPAAQTAAAQARQFGYNNDYLGYFPMPGAADGSRHGLLCVNHEYTNEELMFPGLGRQDAGGPLGRDQAFAAMTADIAAVEMMAHGGSVLEVRRDGESWQVVAGSRHARRITADTPMAITGPAAG
;
A
#
# COMPACT_ATOMS: atom_id res chain seq x y z
N MET A 1 50.41 -25.54 9.87
CA MET A 1 49.17 -25.64 10.67
C MET A 1 48.39 -24.37 10.35
N SER A 2 47.61 -24.44 9.27
CA SER A 2 46.81 -23.34 8.73
C SER A 2 45.38 -23.50 9.24
N ASP A 3 44.89 -22.48 9.92
CA ASP A 3 43.55 -22.40 10.49
C ASP A 3 42.51 -22.24 9.35
N PRO A 4 41.54 -23.16 9.19
CA PRO A 4 40.61 -23.15 8.05
C PRO A 4 39.24 -22.57 8.43
N LEU A 5 39.20 -21.41 9.10
CA LEU A 5 37.94 -20.82 9.58
C LEU A 5 37.68 -19.37 9.13
N ASN A 6 38.40 -18.86 8.13
CA ASN A 6 38.26 -17.47 7.74
C ASN A 6 38.22 -17.27 6.22
N ASP A 7 37.18 -17.77 5.56
CA ASP A 7 36.68 -17.22 4.29
C ASP A 7 35.30 -17.80 3.95
N ALA A 8 34.29 -17.33 4.68
CA ALA A 8 32.90 -17.29 4.21
C ALA A 8 32.23 -16.08 4.87
N ASP A 9 32.76 -14.90 4.58
CA ASP A 9 32.11 -13.62 4.85
C ASP A 9 30.91 -13.53 3.90
N HIS A 10 29.84 -14.27 4.20
CA HIS A 10 28.53 -14.03 3.63
C HIS A 10 28.06 -12.71 4.22
N ALA A 11 28.44 -11.61 3.58
CA ALA A 11 27.99 -10.28 3.90
C ALA A 11 26.47 -10.33 4.06
N PHE A 12 26.02 -10.06 5.29
CA PHE A 12 24.61 -9.89 5.58
C PHE A 12 24.14 -8.72 4.72
N ASP A 13 23.32 -9.00 3.70
CA ASP A 13 22.67 -7.92 2.97
C ASP A 13 21.72 -7.23 3.96
N PRO A 14 21.89 -5.92 4.22
CA PRO A 14 21.06 -5.22 5.21
C PRO A 14 19.58 -5.12 4.78
N VAL A 15 19.23 -5.56 3.58
CA VAL A 15 17.95 -5.29 2.94
C VAL A 15 17.23 -6.62 2.60
N ASN A 16 15.98 -6.76 3.07
CA ASN A 16 15.14 -7.92 2.70
C ASN A 16 14.65 -7.82 1.24
N ARG A 17 14.02 -8.88 0.71
CA ARG A 17 13.57 -8.89 -0.70
C ARG A 17 12.65 -7.73 -1.05
N SER A 18 11.70 -7.39 -0.18
CA SER A 18 10.75 -6.32 -0.50
C SER A 18 11.40 -4.96 -0.47
N GLN A 19 12.24 -4.69 0.52
CA GLN A 19 12.98 -3.43 0.55
C GLN A 19 13.90 -3.30 -0.67
N ALA A 20 14.49 -4.41 -1.16
CA ALA A 20 15.28 -4.40 -2.39
C ALA A 20 14.41 -4.09 -3.63
N ALA A 21 13.18 -4.60 -3.68
CA ALA A 21 12.22 -4.29 -4.75
C ALA A 21 11.78 -2.83 -4.73
N GLU A 22 11.41 -2.30 -3.56
CA GLU A 22 11.03 -0.88 -3.37
C GLU A 22 12.17 0.06 -3.81
N MET A 23 13.41 -0.27 -3.46
CA MET A 23 14.58 0.52 -3.89
C MET A 23 14.80 0.50 -5.41
N ASP A 24 14.38 -0.56 -6.11
CA ASP A 24 14.45 -0.64 -7.57
C ASP A 24 13.32 0.19 -8.21
N GLU A 25 12.14 0.25 -7.60
CA GLU A 25 11.03 1.11 -8.06
C GLU A 25 11.32 2.61 -7.89
N ASP A 26 12.08 2.98 -6.87
CA ASP A 26 12.57 4.35 -6.66
C ASP A 26 13.54 4.82 -7.76
N ALA A 27 14.07 3.89 -8.58
CA ALA A 27 14.81 4.25 -9.78
C ALA A 27 13.83 4.65 -10.89
N GLY A 28 13.63 5.96 -11.08
CA GLY A 28 12.75 6.48 -12.12
C GLY A 28 13.04 5.91 -13.51
N THR A 29 12.13 5.06 -14.01
CA THR A 29 12.22 4.45 -15.35
C THR A 29 11.62 5.32 -16.45
N SER A 30 11.00 6.45 -16.09
CA SER A 30 10.46 7.40 -17.06
C SER A 30 11.59 8.06 -17.85
N SER A 31 11.49 8.02 -19.18
CA SER A 31 12.40 8.74 -20.06
C SER A 31 12.44 10.24 -19.65
N PRO A 32 13.62 10.86 -19.47
CA PRO A 32 13.74 12.25 -19.02
C PRO A 32 13.13 13.27 -20.00
N GLU A 33 12.70 12.81 -21.18
CA GLU A 33 12.05 13.60 -22.22
C GLU A 33 10.52 13.69 -22.07
N ASN A 34 9.91 12.90 -21.16
CA ASN A 34 8.47 12.94 -20.94
C ASN A 34 8.06 14.22 -20.17
N PRO A 35 7.00 14.92 -20.60
CA PRO A 35 6.48 16.07 -19.85
C PRO A 35 6.04 15.61 -18.46
N THR A 36 6.41 16.37 -17.43
CA THR A 36 5.98 16.11 -16.06
C THR A 36 4.46 16.28 -15.93
N ILE A 37 3.86 15.71 -14.87
CA ILE A 37 2.45 15.98 -14.57
C ILE A 37 2.20 17.50 -14.40
N GLY A 38 3.19 18.24 -13.90
CA GLY A 38 3.19 19.70 -13.83
C GLY A 38 3.10 20.35 -15.21
N ASP A 39 3.88 19.88 -16.18
CA ASP A 39 3.84 20.37 -17.57
C ASP A 39 2.49 20.09 -18.24
N ILE A 40 1.91 18.91 -17.99
CA ILE A 40 0.59 18.54 -18.49
C ILE A 40 -0.50 19.42 -17.88
N ILE A 41 -0.46 19.65 -16.56
CA ILE A 41 -1.39 20.52 -15.84
C ILE A 41 -1.26 21.96 -16.33
N ALA A 42 -0.04 22.51 -16.41
CA ALA A 42 0.24 23.85 -16.91
C ALA A 42 -0.30 24.04 -18.33
N ALA A 43 0.00 23.11 -19.25
CA ALA A 43 -0.50 23.15 -20.62
C ALA A 43 -2.03 23.15 -20.71
N ARG A 44 -2.72 22.43 -19.82
CA ARG A 44 -4.19 22.39 -19.75
C ARG A 44 -4.79 23.67 -19.16
N TYR A 45 -4.16 24.24 -18.13
CA TYR A 45 -4.58 25.53 -17.54
C TYR A 45 -4.37 26.68 -18.51
N HIS A 46 -3.23 26.76 -19.19
CA HIS A 46 -2.97 27.78 -20.23
C HIS A 46 -4.04 27.80 -21.32
N ARG A 47 -4.51 26.63 -21.78
CA ARG A 47 -5.60 26.55 -22.78
C ARG A 47 -6.95 26.99 -22.21
N ARG A 48 -7.28 26.60 -20.97
CA ARG A 48 -8.56 26.95 -20.35
C ARG A 48 -8.65 28.45 -20.05
N ASP A 49 -7.55 29.05 -19.59
CA ASP A 49 -7.50 30.48 -19.29
C ASP A 49 -7.44 31.33 -20.56
N LEU A 50 -6.76 30.86 -21.62
CA LEU A 50 -6.84 31.47 -22.95
C LEU A 50 -8.28 31.43 -23.50
N MET A 51 -8.99 30.30 -23.40
CA MET A 51 -10.38 30.18 -23.85
C MET A 51 -11.35 31.04 -23.03
N LYS A 52 -11.16 31.12 -21.70
CA LYS A 52 -11.92 32.04 -20.85
C LYS A 52 -11.62 33.51 -21.20
N GLY A 53 -10.36 33.83 -21.49
CA GLY A 53 -9.93 35.17 -21.92
C GLY A 53 -10.55 35.58 -23.26
N LEU A 54 -10.57 34.68 -24.25
CA LEU A 54 -11.17 34.93 -25.56
C LEU A 54 -12.70 35.11 -25.48
N LEU A 55 -13.40 34.32 -24.66
CA LEU A 55 -14.83 34.50 -24.43
C LEU A 55 -15.15 35.79 -23.67
N GLY A 56 -14.30 36.18 -22.71
CA GLY A 56 -14.44 37.43 -21.97
C GLY A 56 -14.21 38.68 -22.83
N VAL A 57 -13.23 38.64 -23.74
CA VAL A 57 -12.94 39.75 -24.67
C VAL A 57 -14.03 39.87 -25.74
N GLY A 58 -14.56 38.76 -26.27
CA GLY A 58 -15.65 38.78 -27.25
C GLY A 58 -16.94 39.43 -26.72
N ALA A 59 -17.30 39.15 -25.47
CA ALA A 59 -18.50 39.72 -24.84
C ALA A 59 -18.35 41.21 -24.49
N ILE A 60 -17.15 41.66 -24.11
CA ILE A 60 -16.90 43.06 -23.72
C ILE A 60 -16.80 43.95 -24.96
N THR A 61 -16.18 43.47 -26.05
CA THR A 61 -15.99 44.26 -27.28
C THR A 61 -17.32 44.56 -28.00
N ALA A 62 -18.33 43.69 -27.83
CA ALA A 62 -19.66 43.88 -28.42
C ALA A 62 -20.54 44.90 -27.67
N ALA A 63 -20.23 45.21 -26.40
CA ALA A 63 -21.10 46.04 -25.56
C ALA A 63 -20.52 47.43 -25.23
N LEU A 64 -19.19 47.58 -25.15
CA LEU A 64 -18.55 48.80 -24.65
C LEU A 64 -17.24 49.03 -25.40
N GLY A 65 -17.18 50.05 -26.27
CA GLY A 65 -16.09 50.28 -27.22
C GLY A 65 -14.65 50.36 -26.64
N PRO A 66 -13.64 50.52 -27.52
CA PRO A 66 -12.21 50.26 -27.25
C PRO A 66 -11.60 51.01 -26.06
N ALA A 67 -12.20 52.12 -25.61
CA ALA A 67 -11.69 52.97 -24.54
C ALA A 67 -11.83 52.36 -23.12
N THR A 68 -12.62 51.29 -22.94
CA THR A 68 -12.81 50.65 -21.62
C THR A 68 -11.79 49.54 -21.31
N LEU A 69 -10.96 49.14 -22.29
CA LEU A 69 -9.99 48.06 -22.12
C LEU A 69 -8.70 48.52 -21.41
N ALA A 70 -8.42 49.82 -21.38
CA ALA A 70 -7.20 50.37 -20.77
C ALA A 70 -7.29 50.58 -19.25
N THR A 71 -8.50 50.62 -18.66
CA THR A 71 -8.71 50.91 -17.23
C THR A 71 -8.91 49.66 -16.35
N ARG A 72 -8.99 48.46 -16.92
CA ARG A 72 -9.12 47.21 -16.14
C ARG A 72 -7.84 46.38 -16.01
N THR A 73 -6.77 46.72 -16.74
CA THR A 73 -5.46 46.06 -16.62
C THR A 73 -4.75 46.37 -15.29
N ALA A 74 -5.20 47.39 -14.55
CA ALA A 74 -4.66 47.73 -13.23
C ALA A 74 -5.36 47.03 -12.04
N ALA A 75 -6.51 46.37 -12.25
CA ALA A 75 -7.28 45.75 -11.16
C ALA A 75 -7.23 44.22 -11.13
N ALA A 76 -6.53 43.58 -12.08
CA ALA A 76 -6.41 42.12 -12.17
C ALA A 76 -5.17 41.54 -11.45
N GLN A 77 -4.35 42.39 -10.79
CA GLN A 77 -3.11 41.95 -10.13
C GLN A 77 -3.24 41.75 -8.60
N THR A 78 -4.46 41.67 -8.06
CA THR A 78 -4.65 41.45 -6.60
C THR A 78 -5.52 40.25 -6.26
N ALA A 79 -5.77 39.34 -7.21
CA ALA A 79 -6.44 38.06 -6.96
C ALA A 79 -5.44 36.89 -6.99
N GLY A 80 -4.45 36.96 -6.10
CA GLY A 80 -3.40 35.95 -5.98
C GLY A 80 -2.98 35.67 -4.54
N THR A 81 -3.72 36.13 -3.53
CA THR A 81 -3.64 35.55 -2.19
C THR A 81 -4.74 34.50 -2.10
N GLY A 82 -4.52 33.38 -2.80
CA GLY A 82 -5.31 32.18 -2.55
C GLY A 82 -5.31 31.95 -1.05
N ASN A 83 -6.49 31.85 -0.45
CA ASN A 83 -6.67 31.56 0.95
C ASN A 83 -5.90 30.28 1.29
N THR A 84 -4.67 30.39 1.79
CA THR A 84 -3.78 29.26 2.10
C THR A 84 -4.19 28.58 3.40
N THR A 85 -5.50 28.52 3.69
CA THR A 85 -5.98 27.62 4.73
C THR A 85 -5.49 26.23 4.35
N PRO A 86 -4.58 25.63 5.13
CA PRO A 86 -4.11 24.29 4.84
C PRO A 86 -5.32 23.39 4.71
N SER A 87 -5.38 22.57 3.65
CA SER A 87 -6.46 21.60 3.47
C SER A 87 -6.52 20.57 4.61
N PHE A 88 -5.46 20.50 5.42
CA PHE A 88 -5.28 19.57 6.51
C PHE A 88 -5.12 20.31 7.84
N GLY A 89 -5.87 19.88 8.86
CA GLY A 89 -5.87 20.49 10.20
C GLY A 89 -4.74 20.02 11.11
N PHE A 90 -3.68 19.42 10.58
CA PHE A 90 -2.55 18.88 11.35
C PHE A 90 -1.22 19.47 10.86
N ARG A 91 -0.24 19.53 11.77
CA ARG A 91 1.12 19.95 11.44
C ARG A 91 1.83 18.83 10.69
N GLU A 92 2.42 19.16 9.55
CA GLU A 92 3.24 18.25 8.75
C GLU A 92 4.38 17.63 9.57
N LEU A 93 4.65 16.35 9.34
CA LEU A 93 5.72 15.59 9.98
C LEU A 93 7.05 15.84 9.28
N SER A 94 8.16 15.71 10.01
CA SER A 94 9.49 15.67 9.39
C SER A 94 9.73 14.32 8.73
N SER A 95 10.24 14.32 7.50
CA SER A 95 10.65 13.11 6.78
C SER A 95 11.97 12.59 7.35
N ALA A 96 11.89 11.72 8.36
CA ALA A 96 13.03 10.97 8.88
C ALA A 96 12.61 9.49 9.02
N PRO A 97 13.44 8.53 8.55
CA PRO A 97 13.14 7.12 8.71
C PRO A 97 13.18 6.74 10.20
N THR A 98 12.16 6.04 10.66
CA THR A 98 12.09 5.49 12.02
C THR A 98 11.55 4.07 11.95
N ASP A 99 11.64 3.32 13.05
CA ASP A 99 11.12 1.97 13.21
C ASP A 99 9.65 1.92 13.66
N ARG A 100 8.96 3.07 13.64
CA ARG A 100 7.58 3.23 14.12
C ARG A 100 6.74 4.07 13.15
N ALA A 101 5.43 3.89 13.23
CA ALA A 101 4.48 4.75 12.55
C ALA A 101 4.40 6.11 13.26
N GLU A 102 5.13 7.10 12.75
CA GLU A 102 5.02 8.48 13.20
C GLU A 102 3.69 9.09 12.70
N VAL A 103 2.93 9.71 13.60
CA VAL A 103 1.65 10.35 13.30
C VAL A 103 1.63 11.77 13.84
N ALA A 104 0.76 12.61 13.28
CA ALA A 104 0.64 14.00 13.71
C ALA A 104 0.15 14.11 15.17
N GLU A 105 0.45 15.24 15.81
CA GLU A 105 -0.02 15.53 17.17
C GLU A 105 -1.55 15.41 17.28
N GLY A 106 -2.02 14.70 18.30
CA GLY A 106 -3.44 14.40 18.51
C GLY A 106 -3.95 13.14 17.78
N TYR A 107 -3.12 12.47 16.99
CA TYR A 107 -3.44 11.19 16.36
C TYR A 107 -2.75 10.02 17.06
N SER A 108 -3.25 8.81 16.81
CA SER A 108 -2.66 7.55 17.28
C SER A 108 -2.67 6.52 16.15
N ALA A 109 -1.71 5.60 16.20
CA ALA A 109 -1.65 4.42 15.33
C ALA A 109 -1.63 3.17 16.21
N GLU A 110 -2.53 2.24 15.93
CA GLU A 110 -2.67 0.99 16.68
C GLU A 110 -2.62 -0.19 15.69
N VAL A 111 -2.03 -1.30 16.12
CA VAL A 111 -2.03 -2.53 15.32
C VAL A 111 -3.37 -3.23 15.48
N LEU A 112 -4.14 -3.31 14.40
CA LEU A 112 -5.44 -3.99 14.38
C LEU A 112 -5.30 -5.53 14.31
N ILE A 113 -4.43 -6.02 13.43
CA ILE A 113 -4.16 -7.45 13.19
C ILE A 113 -2.76 -7.59 12.57
N ARG A 114 -2.09 -8.73 12.81
CA ARG A 114 -0.73 -9.04 12.33
C ARG A 114 -0.75 -10.34 11.54
N TRP A 115 0.27 -10.55 10.71
CA TRP A 115 0.54 -11.87 10.15
C TRP A 115 0.54 -12.94 11.25
N GLY A 116 -0.15 -14.06 10.99
CA GLY A 116 -0.24 -15.16 11.94
C GLY A 116 -1.38 -15.05 12.95
N ASP A 117 -1.98 -13.87 13.13
CA ASP A 117 -3.13 -13.72 14.02
C ASP A 117 -4.34 -14.53 13.51
N PRO A 118 -5.21 -15.03 14.41
CA PRO A 118 -6.33 -15.88 14.03
C PRO A 118 -7.36 -15.10 13.19
N VAL A 119 -7.70 -15.61 12.01
CA VAL A 119 -8.82 -15.13 11.20
C VAL A 119 -10.04 -16.01 11.45
N LEU A 120 -9.87 -17.33 11.31
CA LEU A 120 -10.94 -18.29 11.54
C LEU A 120 -11.01 -18.67 13.02
N ALA A 121 -12.19 -19.09 13.46
CA ALA A 121 -12.35 -19.73 14.76
C ALA A 121 -11.40 -20.93 14.88
N GLU A 122 -10.82 -21.12 16.06
CA GLU A 122 -9.89 -22.23 16.35
C GLU A 122 -8.60 -22.23 15.49
N ALA A 123 -8.27 -21.13 14.82
CA ALA A 123 -6.93 -20.97 14.26
C ALA A 123 -5.89 -21.09 15.39
N PRO A 124 -4.82 -21.88 15.21
CA PRO A 124 -3.81 -22.04 16.24
C PRO A 124 -3.09 -20.71 16.49
N SER A 125 -2.51 -20.55 17.68
CA SER A 125 -1.62 -19.42 17.97
C SER A 125 -0.44 -19.42 17.00
N PHE A 126 -0.02 -18.22 16.60
CA PHE A 126 1.09 -18.08 15.67
C PHE A 126 2.39 -18.63 16.27
N ALA A 127 3.08 -19.48 15.50
CA ALA A 127 4.34 -20.11 15.87
C ALA A 127 5.35 -19.90 14.73
N PRO A 128 6.10 -18.78 14.71
CA PRO A 128 6.95 -18.40 13.57
C PRO A 128 8.03 -19.44 13.25
N ALA A 129 8.53 -20.15 14.27
CA ALA A 129 9.54 -21.21 14.10
C ALA A 129 8.97 -22.60 13.78
N ALA A 130 7.64 -22.75 13.73
CA ALA A 130 6.96 -24.04 13.54
C ALA A 130 5.68 -23.89 12.71
N GLN A 131 5.77 -23.13 11.62
CA GLN A 131 4.64 -22.87 10.73
C GLN A 131 4.23 -24.13 9.99
N THR A 132 2.93 -24.23 9.70
CA THR A 132 2.37 -25.28 8.84
C THR A 132 1.33 -24.68 7.91
N ALA A 133 1.18 -25.23 6.71
CA ALA A 133 0.18 -24.76 5.75
C ALA A 133 -1.23 -24.80 6.34
N ALA A 134 -1.54 -25.85 7.11
CA ALA A 134 -2.84 -26.01 7.79
C ALA A 134 -3.12 -24.91 8.82
N ALA A 135 -2.11 -24.46 9.57
CA ALA A 135 -2.22 -23.32 10.48
C ALA A 135 -2.36 -22.01 9.70
N GLN A 136 -1.45 -21.78 8.75
CA GLN A 136 -1.39 -20.55 7.96
C GLN A 136 -2.68 -20.32 7.17
N ALA A 137 -3.36 -21.37 6.68
CA ALA A 137 -4.63 -21.28 5.98
C ALA A 137 -5.80 -20.74 6.82
N ARG A 138 -5.62 -20.62 8.15
CA ARG A 138 -6.63 -20.13 9.11
C ARG A 138 -6.23 -18.80 9.78
N GLN A 139 -4.97 -18.39 9.60
CA GLN A 139 -4.37 -17.21 10.18
C GLN A 139 -4.35 -16.05 9.18
N PHE A 140 -4.06 -14.83 9.61
CA PHE A 140 -3.90 -13.69 8.72
C PHE A 140 -2.65 -13.91 7.85
N GLY A 141 -2.75 -13.56 6.57
CA GLY A 141 -1.68 -13.77 5.60
C GLY A 141 -0.50 -12.82 5.79
N TYR A 142 0.50 -12.97 4.91
CA TYR A 142 1.75 -12.22 4.95
C TYR A 142 1.72 -11.04 3.97
N ASN A 143 2.42 -9.95 4.30
CA ASN A 143 2.47 -8.71 3.52
C ASN A 143 1.09 -8.28 3.00
N ASN A 144 0.24 -7.88 3.93
CA ASN A 144 -0.99 -7.22 3.58
C ASN A 144 -0.71 -5.92 2.84
N ASP A 145 -1.50 -5.62 1.83
CA ASP A 145 -1.38 -4.40 1.04
C ASP A 145 -2.76 -3.71 0.99
N TYR A 146 -3.47 -3.76 -0.14
CA TYR A 146 -4.81 -3.21 -0.29
C TYR A 146 -5.82 -3.75 0.73
N LEU A 147 -6.61 -2.81 1.26
CA LEU A 147 -7.81 -3.11 2.06
C LEU A 147 -9.05 -2.39 1.50
N GLY A 148 -10.19 -3.07 1.59
CA GLY A 148 -11.51 -2.53 1.34
C GLY A 148 -12.41 -2.66 2.56
N TYR A 149 -13.09 -1.58 2.94
CA TYR A 149 -14.06 -1.56 4.03
C TYR A 149 -15.50 -1.59 3.50
N PHE A 150 -16.30 -2.51 4.01
CA PHE A 150 -17.71 -2.67 3.66
C PHE A 150 -18.57 -2.56 4.93
N PRO A 151 -19.44 -1.54 5.05
CA PRO A 151 -20.34 -1.40 6.19
C PRO A 151 -21.15 -2.67 6.44
N MET A 152 -21.27 -3.08 7.71
CA MET A 152 -22.03 -4.27 8.07
C MET A 152 -23.52 -4.01 7.85
N PRO A 153 -24.23 -4.85 7.08
CA PRO A 153 -25.67 -4.68 6.89
C PRO A 153 -26.41 -4.68 8.22
N GLY A 154 -27.18 -3.62 8.49
CA GLY A 154 -27.95 -3.47 9.73
C GLY A 154 -27.15 -2.97 10.94
N ALA A 155 -25.88 -2.57 10.78
CA ALA A 155 -25.15 -1.89 11.84
C ALA A 155 -25.81 -0.56 12.22
N ALA A 156 -25.81 -0.23 13.52
CA ALA A 156 -26.30 1.05 14.02
C ALA A 156 -25.47 2.23 13.48
N ASP A 157 -24.16 2.01 13.30
CA ASP A 157 -23.25 2.94 12.64
C ASP A 157 -22.37 2.16 11.65
N GLY A 158 -22.71 2.29 10.36
CA GLY A 158 -22.00 1.62 9.28
C GLY A 158 -20.56 2.10 9.06
N SER A 159 -20.14 3.20 9.68
CA SER A 159 -18.75 3.66 9.65
C SER A 159 -17.91 3.07 10.78
N ARG A 160 -18.54 2.35 11.72
CA ARG A 160 -17.92 1.81 12.94
C ARG A 160 -18.04 0.31 13.07
N HIS A 161 -18.72 -0.37 12.16
CA HIS A 161 -18.87 -1.83 12.17
C HIS A 161 -19.02 -2.32 10.73
N GLY A 162 -18.07 -3.15 10.30
CA GLY A 162 -18.01 -3.57 8.91
C GLY A 162 -17.13 -4.78 8.68
N LEU A 163 -17.03 -5.16 7.42
CA LEU A 163 -16.09 -6.16 6.93
C LEU A 163 -14.87 -5.46 6.33
N LEU A 164 -13.69 -5.94 6.70
CA LEU A 164 -12.42 -5.54 6.12
C LEU A 164 -11.93 -6.69 5.23
N CYS A 165 -11.83 -6.43 3.93
CA CYS A 165 -11.27 -7.36 2.94
C CYS A 165 -9.84 -6.92 2.65
N VAL A 166 -8.85 -7.77 2.95
CA VAL A 166 -7.42 -7.45 2.85
C VAL A 166 -6.75 -8.46 1.94
N ASN A 167 -5.95 -8.03 0.96
CA ASN A 167 -5.12 -8.93 0.15
C ASN A 167 -3.83 -9.30 0.90
N HIS A 168 -3.16 -10.36 0.42
CA HIS A 168 -1.82 -10.77 0.87
C HIS A 168 -1.01 -11.05 -0.38
N GLU A 169 -0.10 -10.14 -0.70
CA GLU A 169 0.44 -10.00 -2.05
C GLU A 169 1.61 -10.94 -2.33
N TYR A 170 2.56 -11.01 -1.40
CA TYR A 170 3.81 -11.77 -1.56
C TYR A 170 4.36 -12.25 -0.22
N THR A 171 5.39 -13.11 -0.27
CA THR A 171 6.13 -13.60 0.91
C THR A 171 7.59 -13.14 0.91
N ASN A 172 8.15 -12.99 2.11
CA ASN A 172 9.60 -12.86 2.32
C ASN A 172 10.09 -14.13 3.01
N GLU A 173 10.42 -15.17 2.26
CA GLU A 173 10.75 -16.46 2.87
C GLU A 173 11.98 -16.38 3.78
N GLU A 174 12.93 -15.48 3.47
CA GLU A 174 14.10 -15.21 4.32
C GLU A 174 13.74 -14.63 5.70
N LEU A 175 12.56 -14.02 5.84
CA LEU A 175 12.02 -13.52 7.11
C LEU A 175 11.06 -14.52 7.75
N MET A 176 10.38 -15.33 6.94
CA MET A 176 9.40 -16.29 7.41
C MET A 176 10.04 -17.58 7.94
N PHE A 177 11.13 -18.06 7.35
CA PHE A 177 11.69 -19.36 7.67
C PHE A 177 13.17 -19.24 8.08
N PRO A 178 13.52 -19.64 9.32
CA PRO A 178 14.91 -19.62 9.78
C PRO A 178 15.83 -20.41 8.86
N GLY A 179 16.94 -19.80 8.45
CA GLY A 179 17.97 -20.44 7.63
C GLY A 179 17.74 -20.36 6.12
N LEU A 180 16.62 -19.80 5.65
CA LEU A 180 16.49 -19.44 4.24
C LEU A 180 17.18 -18.11 3.96
N GLY A 181 17.92 -18.06 2.85
CA GLY A 181 18.48 -16.82 2.32
C GLY A 181 17.53 -16.16 1.31
N ARG A 182 17.85 -14.91 0.97
CA ARG A 182 17.12 -14.16 -0.07
C ARG A 182 17.27 -14.86 -1.42
N GLN A 183 16.14 -15.17 -2.06
CA GLN A 183 16.09 -16.04 -3.24
C GLN A 183 16.14 -15.29 -4.58
N ASP A 184 16.17 -13.96 -4.57
CA ASP A 184 16.42 -13.19 -5.78
C ASP A 184 17.89 -13.25 -6.23
N ALA A 185 18.15 -12.80 -7.45
CA ALA A 185 19.50 -12.77 -8.03
C ALA A 185 20.46 -11.82 -7.29
N GLY A 186 19.93 -10.87 -6.52
CA GLY A 186 20.73 -9.94 -5.73
C GLY A 186 21.18 -10.54 -4.40
N GLY A 187 20.60 -11.65 -3.93
CA GLY A 187 20.86 -12.23 -2.61
C GLY A 187 22.33 -12.66 -2.41
N PRO A 188 22.88 -12.60 -1.18
CA PRO A 188 24.29 -12.87 -0.91
C PRO A 188 24.71 -14.33 -1.15
N LEU A 189 23.75 -15.27 -1.13
CA LEU A 189 23.99 -16.68 -1.48
C LEU A 189 23.86 -16.93 -2.99
N GLY A 190 23.30 -15.98 -3.74
CA GLY A 190 22.83 -16.21 -5.11
C GLY A 190 21.57 -17.07 -5.17
N ARG A 191 20.79 -16.85 -6.24
CA ARG A 191 19.49 -17.49 -6.46
C ARG A 191 19.53 -19.01 -6.27
N ASP A 192 20.43 -19.71 -6.96
CA ASP A 192 20.44 -21.18 -7.00
C ASP A 192 20.69 -21.80 -5.62
N GLN A 193 21.63 -21.25 -4.84
CA GLN A 193 21.94 -21.76 -3.50
C GLN A 193 20.81 -21.45 -2.52
N ALA A 194 20.22 -20.25 -2.58
CA ALA A 194 19.10 -19.87 -1.72
C ALA A 194 17.85 -20.73 -2.00
N PHE A 195 17.52 -20.96 -3.28
CA PHE A 195 16.40 -21.82 -3.68
C PHE A 195 16.60 -23.30 -3.32
N ALA A 196 17.85 -23.79 -3.22
CA ALA A 196 18.12 -25.19 -2.91
C ALA A 196 17.60 -25.64 -1.54
N ALA A 197 17.37 -24.69 -0.61
CA ALA A 197 16.81 -24.97 0.72
C ALA A 197 15.27 -24.98 0.75
N MET A 198 14.61 -24.64 -0.36
CA MET A 198 13.15 -24.67 -0.46
C MET A 198 12.61 -26.10 -0.46
N THR A 199 11.50 -26.30 0.25
CA THR A 199 10.82 -27.58 0.35
C THR A 199 9.36 -27.44 -0.04
N ALA A 200 8.70 -28.56 -0.35
CA ALA A 200 7.27 -28.56 -0.62
C ALA A 200 6.44 -28.05 0.58
N ASP A 201 6.88 -28.30 1.81
CA ASP A 201 6.19 -27.83 3.01
C ASP A 201 6.31 -26.30 3.17
N ILE A 202 7.49 -25.73 2.88
CA ILE A 202 7.72 -24.28 2.86
C ILE A 202 6.81 -23.63 1.79
N ALA A 203 6.84 -24.16 0.56
CA ALA A 203 5.99 -23.70 -0.54
C ALA A 203 4.50 -23.78 -0.19
N ALA A 204 4.06 -24.84 0.49
CA ALA A 204 2.67 -24.98 0.93
C ALA A 204 2.29 -23.92 1.99
N VAL A 205 3.20 -23.54 2.90
CA VAL A 205 2.97 -22.44 3.85
C VAL A 205 2.83 -21.12 3.09
N GLU A 206 3.72 -20.83 2.14
CA GLU A 206 3.67 -19.61 1.33
C GLU A 206 2.35 -19.51 0.56
N MET A 207 1.95 -20.57 -0.12
CA MET A 207 0.66 -20.64 -0.83
C MET A 207 -0.53 -20.30 0.07
N MET A 208 -0.47 -20.70 1.34
CA MET A 208 -1.51 -20.40 2.33
C MET A 208 -1.36 -19.02 2.99
N ALA A 209 -0.21 -18.37 2.86
CA ALA A 209 0.04 -17.00 3.31
C ALA A 209 -0.50 -15.95 2.32
N HIS A 210 -0.60 -16.30 1.03
CA HIS A 210 -1.14 -15.44 -0.03
C HIS A 210 -2.68 -15.40 -0.06
N GLY A 211 -3.21 -14.51 -0.90
CA GLY A 211 -4.62 -14.45 -1.27
C GLY A 211 -5.34 -13.29 -0.58
N GLY A 212 -6.28 -13.61 0.32
CA GLY A 212 -7.02 -12.59 1.06
C GLY A 212 -7.59 -13.05 2.40
N SER A 213 -7.87 -12.07 3.25
CA SER A 213 -8.59 -12.22 4.52
C SER A 213 -9.85 -11.36 4.51
N VAL A 214 -10.97 -11.93 4.95
CA VAL A 214 -12.16 -11.17 5.31
C VAL A 214 -12.27 -11.18 6.82
N LEU A 215 -12.30 -10.00 7.43
CA LEU A 215 -12.42 -9.79 8.87
C LEU A 215 -13.69 -9.03 9.16
N GLU A 216 -14.40 -9.37 10.24
CA GLU A 216 -15.36 -8.45 10.82
C GLU A 216 -14.63 -7.54 11.80
N VAL A 217 -14.82 -6.23 11.67
CA VAL A 217 -14.17 -5.22 12.50
C VAL A 217 -15.19 -4.27 13.10
N ARG A 218 -14.96 -3.86 14.35
CA ARG A 218 -15.83 -2.94 15.06
C ARG A 218 -15.02 -1.92 15.85
N ARG A 219 -15.49 -0.68 15.87
CA ARG A 219 -14.91 0.41 16.64
C ARG A 219 -15.64 0.59 17.96
N ASP A 220 -14.96 0.31 19.06
CA ASP A 220 -15.44 0.56 20.43
C ASP A 220 -14.71 1.76 21.03
N GLY A 221 -15.45 2.79 21.44
CA GLY A 221 -14.85 4.09 21.79
C GLY A 221 -14.04 4.67 20.63
N GLU A 222 -12.73 4.85 20.81
CA GLU A 222 -11.84 5.31 19.74
C GLU A 222 -11.07 4.17 19.05
N SER A 223 -11.06 2.96 19.62
CA SER A 223 -10.22 1.84 19.19
C SER A 223 -10.96 0.87 18.28
N TRP A 224 -10.24 0.36 17.27
CA TRP A 224 -10.73 -0.67 16.37
C TRP A 224 -10.33 -2.07 16.85
N GLN A 225 -11.22 -3.03 16.67
CA GLN A 225 -10.98 -4.42 17.06
C GLN A 225 -11.51 -5.38 15.99
N VAL A 226 -10.82 -6.50 15.83
CA VAL A 226 -11.32 -7.65 15.07
C VAL A 226 -12.34 -8.41 15.92
N VAL A 227 -13.49 -8.73 15.35
CA VAL A 227 -14.54 -9.53 16.01
C VAL A 227 -14.19 -11.01 15.88
N ALA A 228 -13.67 -11.59 16.96
CA ALA A 228 -13.29 -13.00 17.01
C ALA A 228 -14.49 -13.93 16.75
N GLY A 229 -14.24 -15.02 16.02
CA GLY A 229 -15.26 -16.03 15.73
C GLY A 229 -16.39 -15.53 14.83
N SER A 230 -16.19 -14.43 14.09
CA SER A 230 -17.18 -13.94 13.14
C SER A 230 -17.54 -15.00 12.11
N ARG A 231 -18.85 -15.17 11.88
CA ARG A 231 -19.38 -16.02 10.79
C ARG A 231 -19.00 -15.53 9.40
N HIS A 232 -18.53 -14.28 9.28
CA HIS A 232 -18.09 -13.66 8.04
C HIS A 232 -16.58 -13.83 7.82
N ALA A 233 -15.85 -14.25 8.85
CA ALA A 233 -14.41 -14.43 8.75
C ALA A 233 -14.06 -15.50 7.71
N ARG A 234 -13.14 -15.17 6.82
CA ARG A 234 -12.75 -16.05 5.72
C ARG A 234 -11.29 -15.87 5.36
N ARG A 235 -10.63 -16.98 5.05
CA ARG A 235 -9.38 -17.00 4.29
C ARG A 235 -9.66 -17.40 2.84
N ILE A 236 -9.07 -16.65 1.93
CA ILE A 236 -8.96 -16.96 0.51
C ILE A 236 -7.48 -17.22 0.29
N THR A 237 -7.13 -18.41 -0.17
CA THR A 237 -5.76 -18.90 -0.33
C THR A 237 -5.57 -19.44 -1.75
N ALA A 238 -4.35 -19.87 -2.09
CA ALA A 238 -4.07 -20.53 -3.36
C ALA A 238 -4.93 -21.79 -3.59
N ASP A 239 -5.41 -22.44 -2.52
CA ASP A 239 -6.25 -23.66 -2.60
C ASP A 239 -7.75 -23.34 -2.62
N THR A 240 -8.14 -22.06 -2.53
CA THR A 240 -9.56 -21.71 -2.58
C THR A 240 -10.10 -21.92 -3.99
N PRO A 241 -11.12 -22.78 -4.19
CA PRO A 241 -11.70 -22.98 -5.51
C PRO A 241 -12.28 -21.67 -6.05
N MET A 242 -11.90 -21.31 -7.27
CA MET A 242 -12.39 -20.11 -7.96
C MET A 242 -12.97 -20.48 -9.32
N ALA A 243 -14.03 -19.79 -9.73
CA ALA A 243 -14.60 -19.91 -11.06
C ALA A 243 -13.85 -18.99 -12.04
N ILE A 244 -13.36 -19.53 -13.14
CA ILE A 244 -12.85 -18.74 -14.26
C ILE A 244 -14.05 -18.32 -15.10
N THR A 245 -14.20 -17.02 -15.34
CA THR A 245 -15.30 -16.45 -16.13
C THR A 245 -14.76 -15.48 -17.18
N GLY A 246 -15.61 -15.00 -18.08
CA GLY A 246 -15.23 -14.10 -19.17
C GLY A 246 -14.82 -14.85 -20.46
N PRO A 247 -14.44 -14.11 -21.52
CA PRO A 247 -14.23 -14.68 -22.86
C PRO A 247 -13.12 -15.74 -22.98
N ALA A 248 -12.20 -15.77 -22.01
CA ALA A 248 -11.10 -16.74 -21.96
C ALA A 248 -11.42 -18.00 -21.14
N ALA A 249 -12.61 -18.08 -20.53
CA ALA A 249 -13.04 -19.28 -19.80
C ALA A 249 -13.29 -20.44 -20.78
N GLY A 250 -12.79 -21.64 -20.46
CA GLY A 250 -12.90 -22.86 -21.26
C GLY A 250 -13.18 -24.08 -20.41
#